data_AF-A0A972C1Y2-F1
#
_entry.id   AF-A0A972C1Y2-F1
#
_cell.length_a   1.000
_cell.length_b   1.000
_cell.length_c   1.000
_cell.angle_alpha   90.00
_cell.angle_beta   90.00
_cell.angle_gamma   90.00
#
_symmetry.space_group_name_H-M   'P 1'
#
loop_
_entity.id
_entity.type
_entity.pdbx_description
1 polymer ?
#
loop_
_entity_poly.entity_id
_entity_poly.type
_entity_poly.pdbx_seq_one_letter_code
_entity_poly.pdbx_strand_id
1 'polypeptide(L)'
;PRLLVVVGPCSIHDADAALDYARRLAELAPRVDDQLLLVMRAYIEKPRTTVGWKGLVYDPQLDGSGDMAAGLELSRRLMLQMIRLGLPLANELLQPLVAGYVDDLLGWAAIGARTSESQIHRELVSGLDMAVGFKNGTDGSMGIAIDAMRSAAHPHQHFGMDDLGRPAVVETSGNPDTHLVLRGGNQGPNFDVPSVAAASAALSKAGIEPSIMVDCSHANSGKDPLRQPAVLQEVIDQRLAGNRSLRAVMLESHLFDGNQPLSDELQYGVSITDGCLGWAGTEQLLLGAAERLRRG
;
A
#
# COMPACT_ATOMS: atom_id res chain seq x y z
N PRO A 1 -12.02 -9.22 15.47
CA PRO A 1 -11.31 -9.53 14.21
C PRO A 1 -10.05 -8.68 14.10
N ARG A 2 -8.98 -9.21 13.53
CA ARG A 2 -7.69 -8.51 13.40
C ARG A 2 -7.79 -7.29 12.48
N LEU A 3 -6.86 -6.36 12.66
CA LEU A 3 -6.66 -5.19 11.79
C LEU A 3 -5.52 -5.51 10.80
N LEU A 4 -5.76 -5.34 9.50
CA LEU A 4 -4.69 -5.42 8.50
C LEU A 4 -3.80 -4.17 8.59
N VAL A 5 -2.49 -4.34 8.62
CA VAL A 5 -1.51 -3.24 8.72
C VAL A 5 -0.50 -3.38 7.58
N VAL A 6 -0.65 -2.56 6.55
CA VAL A 6 0.34 -2.44 5.47
C VAL A 6 1.40 -1.44 5.90
N VAL A 7 2.61 -1.91 6.23
CA VAL A 7 3.66 -1.09 6.84
C VAL A 7 5.03 -1.34 6.22
N GLY A 8 5.76 -0.27 5.96
CA GLY A 8 7.11 -0.36 5.41
C GLY A 8 7.52 0.89 4.65
N PRO A 9 8.68 0.85 3.96
CA PRO A 9 9.24 1.99 3.28
C PRO A 9 8.26 2.65 2.31
N CYS A 10 8.35 3.98 2.16
CA CYS A 10 7.61 4.65 1.09
C CYS A 10 7.93 3.98 -0.25
N SER A 11 9.22 3.82 -0.57
CA SER A 11 9.75 3.01 -1.69
C SER A 11 11.00 2.25 -1.26
N ILE A 12 11.24 1.09 -1.87
CA ILE A 12 12.49 0.34 -1.72
C ILE A 12 13.50 0.86 -2.72
N HIS A 13 14.67 1.28 -2.25
CA HIS A 13 15.80 1.72 -3.08
C HIS A 13 17.13 1.02 -2.72
N ASP A 14 17.21 0.47 -1.51
CA ASP A 14 18.37 -0.26 -0.99
C ASP A 14 17.91 -1.66 -0.54
N ALA A 15 18.52 -2.68 -1.15
CA ALA A 15 18.23 -4.09 -0.91
C ALA A 15 18.54 -4.54 0.52
N ASP A 16 19.68 -4.11 1.05
CA ASP A 16 20.14 -4.51 2.39
C ASP A 16 19.30 -3.84 3.47
N ALA A 17 19.01 -2.54 3.30
CA ALA A 17 18.12 -1.81 4.21
C ALA A 17 16.70 -2.38 4.21
N ALA A 18 16.19 -2.79 3.05
CA ALA A 18 14.87 -3.41 2.95
C ALA A 18 14.81 -4.77 3.66
N LEU A 19 15.85 -5.58 3.56
CA LEU A 19 15.92 -6.86 4.26
C LEU A 19 16.16 -6.71 5.76
N ASP A 20 16.93 -5.71 6.22
CA ASP A 20 17.03 -5.37 7.64
C ASP A 20 15.64 -5.00 8.19
N TYR A 21 14.92 -4.09 7.52
CA TYR A 21 13.56 -3.73 7.89
C TYR A 21 12.62 -4.95 7.93
N ALA A 22 12.68 -5.81 6.91
CA ALA A 22 11.89 -7.03 6.84
C ALA A 22 12.16 -7.97 8.02
N ARG A 23 13.42 -8.19 8.40
CA ARG A 23 13.77 -9.04 9.56
C ARG A 23 13.16 -8.49 10.85
N ARG A 24 13.28 -7.19 11.09
CA ARG A 24 12.70 -6.56 12.28
C ARG A 24 11.16 -6.65 12.29
N LEU A 25 10.53 -6.47 11.14
CA LEU A 25 9.07 -6.65 11.00
C LEU A 25 8.65 -8.11 11.23
N ALA A 26 9.42 -9.08 10.75
CA ALA A 26 9.17 -10.49 10.97
C ALA A 26 9.29 -10.88 12.45
N GLU A 27 10.25 -10.31 13.17
CA GLU A 27 10.39 -10.47 14.62
C GLU A 27 9.22 -9.84 15.40
N LEU A 28 8.67 -8.73 14.92
CA LEU A 28 7.52 -8.06 15.54
C LEU A 28 6.20 -8.80 15.29
N ALA A 29 6.00 -9.35 14.09
CA ALA A 29 4.75 -9.98 13.67
C ALA A 29 4.14 -10.94 14.71
N PRO A 30 4.84 -11.97 15.23
CA PRO A 30 4.25 -12.91 16.19
C PRO A 30 3.87 -12.27 17.53
N ARG A 31 4.42 -11.10 17.88
CA ARG A 31 4.11 -10.39 19.15
C ARG A 31 2.78 -9.63 19.10
N VAL A 32 2.25 -9.39 17.91
CA VAL A 32 1.01 -8.64 17.67
C VAL A 32 -0.03 -9.42 16.84
N ASP A 33 0.30 -10.65 16.42
CA ASP A 33 -0.50 -11.48 15.50
C ASP A 33 -1.92 -11.76 16.00
N ASP A 34 -2.17 -11.65 17.31
CA ASP A 34 -3.50 -11.81 17.90
C ASP A 34 -4.47 -10.66 17.53
N GLN A 35 -3.94 -9.45 17.27
CA GLN A 35 -4.73 -8.26 16.94
C GLN A 35 -4.45 -7.67 15.56
N LEU A 36 -3.21 -7.78 15.08
CA LEU A 36 -2.73 -7.13 13.86
C LEU A 36 -2.24 -8.20 12.87
N LEU A 37 -2.64 -8.07 11.60
CA LEU A 37 -2.04 -8.79 10.50
C LEU A 37 -1.05 -7.86 9.79
N LEU A 38 0.24 -8.03 10.07
CA LEU A 38 1.28 -7.20 9.45
C LEU A 38 1.57 -7.68 8.04
N VAL A 39 1.59 -6.75 7.09
CA VAL A 39 1.94 -6.97 5.68
C VAL A 39 3.00 -5.96 5.30
N MET A 40 4.14 -6.44 4.81
CA MET A 40 5.26 -5.57 4.46
C MET A 40 4.95 -4.79 3.19
N ARG A 41 5.06 -3.46 3.25
CA ARG A 41 4.99 -2.58 2.08
C ARG A 41 6.29 -2.71 1.27
N ALA A 42 6.24 -3.46 0.17
CA ALA A 42 7.36 -3.74 -0.73
C ALA A 42 7.24 -2.94 -2.06
N TYR A 43 7.17 -1.61 -1.95
CA TYR A 43 6.87 -0.75 -3.09
C TYR A 43 8.11 -0.54 -3.97
N ILE A 44 8.09 -1.16 -5.16
CA ILE A 44 9.17 -1.11 -6.15
C ILE A 44 8.94 -0.09 -7.28
N GLU A 45 7.73 0.49 -7.34
CA GLU A 45 7.35 1.55 -8.26
C GLU A 45 6.96 2.82 -7.51
N LYS A 46 7.19 3.98 -8.13
CA LYS A 46 6.74 5.28 -7.61
C LYS A 46 6.14 6.19 -8.68
N PRO A 47 4.88 6.62 -8.52
CA PRO A 47 4.25 7.54 -9.46
C PRO A 47 4.81 8.96 -9.29
N ARG A 48 5.36 9.52 -10.36
CA ARG A 48 5.88 10.90 -10.39
C ARG A 48 4.92 11.83 -11.11
N THR A 49 4.73 13.03 -10.57
CA THR A 49 3.92 14.09 -11.21
C THR A 49 4.65 14.73 -12.40
N THR A 50 5.98 14.85 -12.29
CA THR A 50 6.83 15.49 -13.31
C THR A 50 8.01 14.59 -13.66
N VAL A 51 9.15 14.77 -12.98
CA VAL A 51 10.40 14.04 -13.24
C VAL A 51 10.96 13.50 -11.93
N GLY A 52 11.69 12.40 -12.05
CA GLY A 52 12.59 11.85 -11.04
C GLY A 52 12.52 10.34 -10.98
N TRP A 53 13.26 9.75 -10.03
CA TRP A 53 13.36 8.31 -9.87
C TRP A 53 11.97 7.64 -9.75
N LYS A 54 11.77 6.58 -10.55
CA LYS A 54 10.49 5.90 -10.77
C LYS A 54 10.32 4.61 -9.95
N GLY A 55 11.34 4.23 -9.18
CA GLY A 55 11.32 2.99 -8.39
C GLY A 55 12.44 2.03 -8.78
N LEU A 56 12.69 1.07 -7.89
CA LEU A 56 13.75 0.06 -8.02
C LEU A 56 13.67 -0.71 -9.34
N VAL A 57 12.45 -1.01 -9.78
CA VAL A 57 12.24 -1.79 -11.00
C VAL A 57 12.67 -1.02 -12.25
N TYR A 58 12.67 0.32 -12.21
CA TYR A 58 13.05 1.15 -13.35
C TYR A 58 14.53 1.47 -13.39
N ASP A 59 15.13 1.71 -12.23
CA ASP A 59 16.50 2.22 -12.12
C ASP A 59 17.11 1.75 -10.79
N PRO A 60 17.57 0.48 -10.70
CA PRO A 60 17.99 -0.12 -9.45
C PRO A 60 19.33 0.39 -8.93
N GLN A 61 20.17 0.99 -9.79
CA GLN A 61 21.45 1.61 -9.40
C GLN A 61 21.30 3.07 -8.97
N LEU A 62 20.11 3.67 -9.13
CA LEU A 62 19.84 5.08 -8.83
C LEU A 62 20.70 6.08 -9.63
N ASP A 63 21.27 5.65 -10.76
CA ASP A 63 22.20 6.43 -11.59
C ASP A 63 21.58 6.90 -12.92
N GLY A 64 20.31 6.57 -13.16
CA GLY A 64 19.59 6.91 -14.38
C GLY A 64 19.91 6.01 -15.58
N SER A 65 20.68 4.93 -15.40
CA SER A 65 20.96 3.95 -16.47
C SER A 65 19.69 3.25 -16.97
N GLY A 66 18.69 3.09 -16.08
CA GLY A 66 17.40 2.54 -16.44
C GLY A 66 17.42 1.04 -16.75
N ASP A 67 18.31 0.26 -16.12
CA ASP A 67 18.39 -1.19 -16.30
C ASP A 67 17.17 -1.91 -15.67
N MET A 68 16.06 -1.90 -16.41
CA MET A 68 14.79 -2.51 -15.99
C MET A 68 14.87 -4.04 -15.86
N ALA A 69 15.77 -4.70 -16.61
CA ALA A 69 15.93 -6.15 -16.50
C ALA A 69 16.58 -6.51 -15.16
N ALA A 70 17.66 -5.82 -14.79
CA ALA A 70 18.25 -5.96 -13.45
C ALA A 70 17.27 -5.51 -12.36
N GLY A 71 16.47 -4.48 -12.61
CA GLY A 71 15.47 -3.95 -11.68
C GLY A 71 14.38 -4.97 -11.36
N LEU A 72 13.86 -5.67 -12.37
CA LEU A 72 12.90 -6.76 -12.21
C LEU A 72 13.50 -7.94 -11.44
N GLU A 73 14.71 -8.39 -11.82
CA GLU A 73 15.38 -9.50 -11.14
C GLU A 73 15.62 -9.20 -9.67
N LEU A 74 16.16 -8.00 -9.37
CA LEU A 74 16.42 -7.56 -8.02
C LEU A 74 15.13 -7.45 -7.19
N SER A 75 14.09 -6.82 -7.75
CA SER A 75 12.79 -6.67 -7.09
C SER A 75 12.19 -8.02 -6.71
N ARG A 76 12.13 -8.96 -7.66
CA ARG A 76 11.57 -10.29 -7.43
C ARG A 76 12.40 -11.10 -6.43
N ARG A 77 13.73 -11.04 -6.51
CA ARG A 77 14.63 -11.70 -5.54
C ARG A 77 14.42 -11.17 -4.13
N LEU A 78 14.30 -9.86 -3.97
CA LEU A 78 14.02 -9.22 -2.68
C LEU A 78 12.68 -9.66 -2.10
N MET A 79 11.62 -9.62 -2.90
CA MET A 79 10.29 -10.08 -2.48
C MET A 79 10.31 -11.55 -2.03
N LEU A 80 10.96 -12.44 -2.78
CA LEU A 80 11.15 -13.83 -2.39
C LEU A 80 11.91 -13.98 -1.06
N GLN A 81 12.94 -13.17 -0.83
CA GLN A 81 13.67 -13.16 0.44
C GLN A 81 12.80 -12.69 1.61
N MET A 82 11.95 -11.68 1.41
CA MET A 82 11.01 -11.20 2.43
C MET A 82 9.94 -12.26 2.75
N ILE A 83 9.41 -12.95 1.75
CA ILE A 83 8.45 -14.06 1.95
C ILE A 83 9.09 -15.21 2.73
N ARG A 84 10.38 -15.52 2.49
CA ARG A 84 11.11 -16.53 3.27
C ARG A 84 11.27 -16.17 4.74
N LEU A 85 11.15 -14.88 5.10
CA LEU A 85 11.09 -14.43 6.50
C LEU A 85 9.68 -14.61 7.11
N GLY A 86 8.70 -15.09 6.34
CA GLY A 86 7.32 -15.32 6.79
C GLY A 86 6.42 -14.09 6.66
N LEU A 87 6.84 -13.06 5.92
CA LEU A 87 6.06 -11.83 5.74
C LEU A 87 5.19 -11.88 4.47
N PRO A 88 3.88 -11.63 4.56
CA PRO A 88 3.07 -11.28 3.41
C PRO A 88 3.51 -9.91 2.86
N LEU A 89 3.40 -9.73 1.54
CA LEU A 89 3.83 -8.51 0.86
C LEU A 89 2.67 -7.72 0.28
N ALA A 90 2.84 -6.39 0.29
CA ALA A 90 1.97 -5.42 -0.33
C ALA A 90 2.76 -4.58 -1.34
N ASN A 91 2.20 -4.38 -2.53
CA ASN A 91 2.77 -3.49 -3.54
C ASN A 91 1.71 -2.53 -4.12
N GLU A 92 2.12 -1.40 -4.69
CA GLU A 92 1.27 -0.59 -5.58
C GLU A 92 1.52 -1.03 -7.01
N LEU A 93 0.46 -1.42 -7.70
CA LEU A 93 0.52 -1.82 -9.11
C LEU A 93 0.33 -0.58 -9.97
N LEU A 94 1.44 0.01 -10.42
CA LEU A 94 1.44 1.22 -11.23
C LEU A 94 1.58 0.91 -12.71
N GLN A 95 2.45 -0.03 -13.07
CA GLN A 95 2.59 -0.51 -14.44
C GLN A 95 1.94 -1.89 -14.55
N PRO A 96 0.80 -2.03 -15.27
CA PRO A 96 0.13 -3.32 -15.45
C PRO A 96 1.04 -4.43 -15.98
N LEU A 97 2.02 -4.10 -16.82
CA LEU A 97 2.96 -5.09 -17.34
C LEU A 97 3.97 -5.61 -16.31
N VAL A 98 4.25 -4.84 -15.26
CA VAL A 98 5.11 -5.27 -14.15
C VAL A 98 4.36 -6.23 -13.22
N ALA A 99 3.02 -6.12 -13.13
CA ALA A 99 2.20 -6.95 -12.25
C ALA A 99 2.43 -8.45 -12.47
N GLY A 100 2.42 -8.93 -13.72
CA GLY A 100 2.63 -10.35 -14.04
C GLY A 100 4.03 -10.90 -13.70
N TYR A 101 4.97 -10.06 -13.26
CA TYR A 101 6.28 -10.51 -12.76
C TYR A 101 6.32 -10.67 -11.23
N VAL A 102 5.32 -10.17 -10.50
CA VAL A 102 5.37 -10.08 -9.04
C VAL A 102 4.06 -10.40 -8.34
N ASP A 103 2.93 -10.46 -9.04
CA ASP A 103 1.60 -10.66 -8.46
C ASP A 103 1.46 -11.98 -7.68
N ASP A 104 2.12 -13.05 -8.14
CA ASP A 104 2.23 -14.34 -7.45
C ASP A 104 2.93 -14.27 -6.08
N LEU A 105 3.60 -13.14 -5.78
CA LEU A 105 4.29 -12.90 -4.51
C LEU A 105 3.51 -11.98 -3.55
N LEU A 106 2.35 -11.46 -3.97
CA LEU A 106 1.62 -10.45 -3.20
C LEU A 106 0.45 -11.07 -2.41
N GLY A 107 0.30 -10.63 -1.16
CA GLY A 107 -0.89 -10.92 -0.35
C GLY A 107 -1.92 -9.80 -0.41
N TRP A 108 -1.55 -8.63 -0.94
CA TRP A 108 -2.40 -7.45 -1.05
C TRP A 108 -1.82 -6.48 -2.08
N ALA A 109 -2.66 -5.72 -2.79
CA ALA A 109 -2.20 -4.67 -3.70
C ALA A 109 -2.95 -3.34 -3.51
N ALA A 110 -2.29 -2.24 -3.90
CA ALA A 110 -2.92 -0.93 -4.02
C ALA A 110 -3.01 -0.48 -5.48
N ILE A 111 -4.11 0.21 -5.80
CA ILE A 111 -4.18 1.11 -6.95
C ILE A 111 -4.10 2.55 -6.45
N GLY A 112 -3.13 3.28 -6.99
CA GLY A 112 -2.81 4.65 -6.60
C GLY A 112 -3.93 5.64 -6.92
N ALA A 113 -3.95 6.77 -6.20
CA ALA A 113 -4.97 7.82 -6.36
C ALA A 113 -5.06 8.39 -7.78
N ARG A 114 -3.98 8.28 -8.58
CA ARG A 114 -3.90 8.77 -9.96
C ARG A 114 -4.30 7.70 -11.00
N THR A 115 -4.39 6.44 -10.59
CA THR A 115 -4.70 5.31 -11.46
C THR A 115 -6.02 4.63 -11.09
N SER A 116 -6.67 4.99 -9.98
CA SER A 116 -8.03 4.52 -9.64
C SER A 116 -9.07 4.83 -10.73
N GLU A 117 -8.90 5.90 -11.50
CA GLU A 117 -9.79 6.23 -12.64
C GLU A 117 -9.42 5.49 -13.92
N SER A 118 -8.24 4.85 -13.99
CA SER A 118 -7.76 4.19 -15.19
C SER A 118 -8.51 2.88 -15.43
N GLN A 119 -9.16 2.79 -16.59
CA GLN A 119 -9.84 1.57 -17.03
C GLN A 119 -8.90 0.36 -17.09
N ILE A 120 -7.66 0.55 -17.58
CA ILE A 120 -6.65 -0.51 -17.68
C ILE A 120 -6.33 -1.09 -16.29
N HIS A 121 -6.30 -0.26 -15.24
CA HIS A 121 -6.04 -0.74 -13.87
C HIS A 121 -7.25 -1.45 -13.28
N ARG A 122 -8.47 -1.03 -13.61
CA ARG A 122 -9.71 -1.71 -13.18
C ARG A 122 -9.82 -3.10 -13.82
N GLU A 123 -9.49 -3.20 -15.10
CA GLU A 123 -9.38 -4.45 -15.85
C GLU A 123 -8.31 -5.36 -15.23
N LEU A 124 -7.09 -4.85 -14.98
CA LEU A 124 -6.05 -5.60 -14.28
C LEU A 124 -6.56 -6.20 -12.96
N VAL A 125 -7.15 -5.36 -12.09
CA VAL A 125 -7.61 -5.79 -10.77
C VAL A 125 -8.68 -6.86 -10.85
N SER A 126 -9.54 -6.82 -11.87
CA SER A 126 -10.59 -7.83 -12.08
C SER A 126 -10.07 -9.25 -12.31
N GLY A 127 -8.79 -9.40 -12.67
CA GLY A 127 -8.12 -10.70 -12.86
C GLY A 127 -7.14 -11.08 -11.75
N LEU A 128 -7.04 -10.31 -10.66
CA LEU A 128 -6.12 -10.62 -9.56
C LEU A 128 -6.78 -11.49 -8.48
N ASP A 129 -6.05 -12.49 -8.00
CA ASP A 129 -6.48 -13.42 -6.94
C ASP A 129 -6.13 -12.93 -5.51
N MET A 130 -6.12 -11.62 -5.31
CA MET A 130 -5.76 -10.99 -4.03
C MET A 130 -6.65 -9.79 -3.71
N ALA A 131 -6.66 -9.39 -2.44
CA ALA A 131 -7.37 -8.20 -2.02
C ALA A 131 -6.70 -6.92 -2.54
N VAL A 132 -7.51 -5.98 -3.05
CA VAL A 132 -7.00 -4.74 -3.66
C VAL A 132 -7.63 -3.48 -3.07
N GLY A 133 -6.80 -2.55 -2.61
CA GLY A 133 -7.23 -1.24 -2.14
C GLY A 133 -7.20 -0.17 -3.23
N PHE A 134 -8.34 0.45 -3.52
CA PHE A 134 -8.41 1.65 -4.38
C PHE A 134 -8.31 2.92 -3.55
N LYS A 135 -7.28 3.74 -3.81
CA LYS A 135 -7.13 5.04 -3.15
C LYS A 135 -8.16 6.05 -3.66
N ASN A 136 -8.72 6.84 -2.75
CA ASN A 136 -9.51 8.03 -3.12
C ASN A 136 -8.67 8.99 -3.98
N GLY A 137 -9.35 9.81 -4.79
CA GLY A 137 -8.71 10.79 -5.67
C GLY A 137 -7.87 11.82 -4.89
N THR A 138 -6.91 12.46 -5.56
CA THR A 138 -6.03 13.45 -4.90
C THR A 138 -6.78 14.68 -4.36
N ASP A 139 -7.96 14.95 -4.90
CA ASP A 139 -8.89 15.97 -4.42
C ASP A 139 -9.67 15.57 -3.16
N GLY A 140 -9.63 14.28 -2.79
CA GLY A 140 -10.40 13.70 -1.67
C GLY A 140 -11.63 12.90 -2.13
N SER A 141 -11.97 12.92 -3.43
CA SER A 141 -13.19 12.27 -3.91
C SER A 141 -13.11 10.74 -3.84
N MET A 142 -14.14 10.14 -3.25
CA MET A 142 -14.25 8.68 -3.11
C MET A 142 -14.97 8.03 -4.31
N GLY A 143 -15.72 8.82 -5.10
CA GLY A 143 -16.53 8.30 -6.22
C GLY A 143 -15.70 7.50 -7.21
N ILE A 144 -14.53 8.02 -7.61
CA ILE A 144 -13.61 7.33 -8.53
C ILE A 144 -13.20 5.95 -7.99
N ALA A 145 -12.89 5.85 -6.69
CA ALA A 145 -12.49 4.60 -6.07
C ALA A 145 -13.68 3.62 -5.96
N ILE A 146 -14.87 4.11 -5.62
CA ILE A 146 -16.09 3.30 -5.56
C ILE A 146 -16.44 2.75 -6.95
N ASP A 147 -16.37 3.57 -7.99
CA ASP A 147 -16.61 3.12 -9.37
C ASP A 147 -15.56 2.11 -9.83
N ALA A 148 -14.31 2.28 -9.40
CA ALA A 148 -13.24 1.32 -9.67
C ALA A 148 -13.52 -0.04 -9.01
N MET A 149 -13.95 -0.05 -7.76
CA MET A 149 -14.34 -1.26 -7.03
C MET A 149 -15.51 -1.98 -7.73
N ARG A 150 -16.54 -1.23 -8.15
CA ARG A 150 -17.68 -1.79 -8.90
C ARG A 150 -17.23 -2.38 -10.23
N SER A 151 -16.36 -1.69 -10.96
CA SER A 151 -15.83 -2.15 -12.24
C SER A 151 -14.99 -3.42 -12.08
N ALA A 152 -14.07 -3.43 -11.13
CA ALA A 152 -13.20 -4.57 -10.86
C ALA A 152 -13.96 -5.81 -10.39
N ALA A 153 -15.09 -5.67 -9.70
CA ALA A 153 -15.93 -6.78 -9.24
C ALA A 153 -16.64 -7.56 -10.35
N HIS A 154 -16.55 -7.13 -11.61
CA HIS A 154 -17.21 -7.79 -12.75
C HIS A 154 -16.18 -8.37 -13.74
N PRO A 155 -16.56 -9.39 -14.52
CA PRO A 155 -15.75 -9.89 -15.63
C PRO A 155 -15.39 -8.82 -16.66
N HIS A 156 -14.18 -8.88 -17.19
CA HIS A 156 -13.73 -8.07 -18.34
C HIS A 156 -13.17 -8.96 -19.44
N GLN A 157 -13.18 -8.42 -20.67
CA GLN A 157 -12.39 -8.92 -21.78
C GLN A 157 -11.57 -7.73 -22.32
N HIS A 158 -10.25 -7.85 -22.29
CA HIS A 158 -9.35 -6.74 -22.61
C HIS A 158 -8.06 -7.22 -23.29
N PHE A 159 -7.26 -6.30 -23.81
CA PHE A 159 -5.94 -6.60 -24.34
C PHE A 159 -4.91 -6.65 -23.21
N GLY A 160 -4.03 -7.65 -23.24
CA GLY A 160 -3.00 -7.87 -22.23
C GLY A 160 -1.84 -8.70 -22.78
N MET A 161 -1.14 -9.40 -21.88
CA MET A 161 -0.09 -10.36 -22.22
C MET A 161 -0.47 -11.76 -21.71
N ASP A 162 -0.06 -12.79 -22.43
CA ASP A 162 -0.09 -14.17 -21.94
C ASP A 162 1.14 -14.50 -21.07
N ASP A 163 1.15 -15.70 -20.49
CA ASP A 163 2.25 -16.21 -19.63
C ASP A 163 3.61 -16.31 -20.35
N LEU A 164 3.63 -16.22 -21.68
CA LEU A 164 4.85 -16.21 -22.49
C LEU A 164 5.26 -14.78 -22.89
N GLY A 165 4.59 -13.75 -22.36
CA GLY A 165 4.86 -12.35 -22.63
C GLY A 165 4.40 -11.87 -24.01
N ARG A 166 3.47 -12.58 -24.66
CA ARG A 166 2.95 -12.23 -25.99
C ARG A 166 1.63 -11.48 -25.87
N PRO A 167 1.32 -10.51 -26.75
CA PRO A 167 0.02 -9.85 -26.76
C PRO A 167 -1.12 -10.86 -26.90
N ALA A 168 -2.13 -10.73 -26.04
CA ALA A 168 -3.27 -11.64 -25.97
C ALA A 168 -4.57 -10.90 -25.64
N VAL A 169 -5.69 -11.56 -25.90
CA VAL A 169 -6.99 -11.20 -25.31
C VAL A 169 -7.07 -11.92 -23.97
N VAL A 170 -7.30 -11.16 -22.91
CA VAL A 170 -7.41 -11.65 -21.53
C VAL A 170 -8.87 -11.57 -21.11
N GLU A 171 -9.35 -12.63 -20.47
CA GLU A 171 -10.68 -12.70 -19.88
C GLU A 171 -10.54 -12.91 -18.37
N THR A 172 -11.25 -12.09 -17.60
CA THR A 172 -11.19 -12.11 -16.13
C THR A 172 -12.57 -12.42 -15.56
N SER A 173 -12.62 -12.99 -14.35
CA SER A 173 -13.88 -13.32 -13.67
C SER A 173 -14.47 -12.18 -12.85
N GLY A 174 -13.70 -11.10 -12.64
CA GLY A 174 -14.00 -10.09 -11.64
C GLY A 174 -13.37 -10.43 -10.29
N ASN A 175 -13.01 -9.39 -9.55
CA ASN A 175 -12.43 -9.45 -8.21
C ASN A 175 -13.35 -8.71 -7.22
N PRO A 176 -14.14 -9.43 -6.40
CA PRO A 176 -15.01 -8.83 -5.40
C PRO A 176 -14.26 -8.36 -4.15
N ASP A 177 -13.01 -8.80 -3.95
CA ASP A 177 -12.18 -8.54 -2.75
C ASP A 177 -11.48 -7.17 -2.83
N THR A 178 -12.23 -6.14 -3.20
CA THR A 178 -11.76 -4.76 -3.29
C THR A 178 -12.22 -3.92 -2.10
N HIS A 179 -11.46 -2.91 -1.74
CA HIS A 179 -11.82 -2.02 -0.64
C HIS A 179 -11.35 -0.58 -0.86
N LEU A 180 -11.96 0.36 -0.12
CA LEU A 180 -11.61 1.77 -0.20
C LEU A 180 -10.35 2.05 0.64
N VAL A 181 -9.46 2.91 0.13
CA VAL A 181 -8.31 3.45 0.87
C VAL A 181 -8.46 4.97 1.00
N LEU A 182 -8.69 5.43 2.22
CA LEU A 182 -8.78 6.84 2.59
C LEU A 182 -7.38 7.39 2.89
N ARG A 183 -6.89 8.32 2.08
CA ARG A 183 -5.51 8.86 2.09
C ARG A 183 -5.42 10.38 2.21
N GLY A 184 -6.52 11.01 2.59
CA GLY A 184 -6.74 12.46 2.55
C GLY A 184 -6.89 12.99 1.13
N GLY A 185 -6.93 14.30 0.99
CA GLY A 185 -6.92 14.99 -0.29
C GLY A 185 -6.55 16.46 -0.14
N ASN A 186 -6.73 17.23 -1.21
CA ASN A 186 -6.49 18.68 -1.20
C ASN A 186 -7.36 19.43 -0.18
N GLN A 187 -8.51 18.85 0.21
CA GLN A 187 -9.41 19.41 1.22
C GLN A 187 -8.98 19.09 2.66
N GLY A 188 -7.93 18.29 2.85
CA GLY A 188 -7.39 17.90 4.15
C GLY A 188 -7.45 16.39 4.40
N PRO A 189 -7.18 15.98 5.65
CA PRO A 189 -7.33 14.60 6.09
C PRO A 189 -8.77 14.11 6.00
N ASN A 190 -8.95 12.79 5.86
CA ASN A 190 -10.26 12.13 5.79
C ASN A 190 -10.33 10.83 6.61
N PHE A 191 -9.66 10.81 7.77
CA PHE A 191 -9.62 9.66 8.68
C PHE A 191 -10.52 9.82 9.93
N ASP A 192 -11.07 11.01 10.15
CA ASP A 192 -11.94 11.34 11.26
C ASP A 192 -13.31 10.64 11.17
N VAL A 193 -14.01 10.56 12.30
CA VAL A 193 -15.32 9.89 12.41
C VAL A 193 -16.32 10.34 11.32
N PRO A 194 -16.57 11.65 11.09
CA PRO A 194 -17.43 12.12 10.01
C PRO A 194 -17.01 11.60 8.62
N SER A 195 -15.72 11.68 8.28
CA SER A 195 -15.19 11.23 7.00
C SER A 195 -15.40 9.73 6.78
N VAL A 196 -15.11 8.90 7.81
CA VAL A 196 -15.29 7.44 7.74
C VAL A 196 -16.77 7.07 7.66
N ALA A 197 -17.65 7.78 8.36
CA ALA A 197 -19.09 7.58 8.28
C ALA A 197 -19.63 7.92 6.88
N ALA A 198 -19.17 9.03 6.28
CA ALA A 198 -19.53 9.41 4.91
C ALA A 198 -19.04 8.38 3.88
N ALA A 199 -17.82 7.86 4.05
CA ALA A 199 -17.27 6.80 3.22
C ALA A 199 -18.10 5.50 3.32
N SER A 200 -18.45 5.11 4.54
CA SER A 200 -19.28 3.92 4.78
C SER A 200 -20.66 4.06 4.13
N ALA A 201 -21.32 5.20 4.31
CA ALA A 201 -22.61 5.48 3.69
C ALA A 201 -22.55 5.48 2.15
N ALA A 202 -21.46 6.00 1.57
CA ALA A 202 -21.25 6.01 0.12
C ALA A 202 -21.06 4.60 -0.44
N LEU A 203 -20.27 3.75 0.23
CA LEU A 203 -20.10 2.34 -0.12
C LEU A 203 -21.43 1.57 -0.05
N SER A 204 -22.17 1.71 1.05
CA SER A 204 -23.48 1.06 1.21
C SER A 204 -24.49 1.52 0.16
N LYS A 205 -24.52 2.82 -0.18
CA LYS A 205 -25.37 3.36 -1.26
C LYS A 205 -25.02 2.75 -2.62
N ALA A 206 -23.76 2.39 -2.83
CA ALA A 206 -23.29 1.72 -4.04
C ALA A 206 -23.51 0.18 -4.01
N GLY A 207 -24.09 -0.37 -2.94
CA GLY A 207 -24.30 -1.81 -2.77
C GLY A 207 -23.03 -2.58 -2.39
N ILE A 208 -22.01 -1.89 -1.87
CA ILE A 208 -20.73 -2.48 -1.45
C ILE A 208 -20.68 -2.53 0.08
N GLU A 209 -20.28 -3.67 0.64
CA GLU A 209 -20.05 -3.82 2.07
C GLU A 209 -18.91 -2.88 2.53
N PRO A 210 -19.13 -2.00 3.52
CA PRO A 210 -18.11 -1.07 3.97
C PRO A 210 -16.85 -1.76 4.53
N SER A 211 -15.80 -1.77 3.71
CA SER A 211 -14.45 -2.16 4.11
C SER A 211 -13.50 -1.02 3.75
N ILE A 212 -12.89 -0.43 4.78
CA ILE A 212 -12.12 0.80 4.66
C ILE A 212 -10.72 0.60 5.25
N MET A 213 -9.72 0.98 4.47
CA MET A 213 -8.35 1.20 4.93
C MET A 213 -8.11 2.69 5.12
N VAL A 214 -7.42 3.07 6.20
CA VAL A 214 -6.89 4.44 6.36
C VAL A 214 -5.39 4.44 6.13
N ASP A 215 -4.94 5.18 5.11
CA ASP A 215 -3.53 5.51 4.91
C ASP A 215 -3.17 6.63 5.87
N CYS A 216 -2.37 6.31 6.89
CA CYS A 216 -1.97 7.22 7.96
C CYS A 216 -0.99 8.29 7.48
N SER A 217 -0.35 8.11 6.32
CA SER A 217 0.64 9.02 5.73
C SER A 217 -0.02 10.05 4.80
N HIS A 218 0.71 10.52 3.78
CA HIS A 218 0.23 11.37 2.70
C HIS A 218 -0.56 12.59 3.17
N ALA A 219 -1.76 12.81 2.63
CA ALA A 219 -2.56 13.99 2.98
C ALA A 219 -3.22 13.85 4.36
N ASN A 220 -3.37 12.63 4.88
CA ASN A 220 -3.86 12.41 6.24
C ASN A 220 -2.85 12.86 7.30
N SER A 221 -1.56 12.67 7.05
CA SER A 221 -0.51 13.20 7.93
C SER A 221 -0.14 14.66 7.63
N GLY A 222 -0.70 15.27 6.58
CA GLY A 222 -0.22 16.56 6.08
C GLY A 222 1.22 16.50 5.58
N LYS A 223 1.67 15.32 5.12
CA LYS A 223 3.05 15.00 4.71
C LYS A 223 4.09 15.10 5.83
N ASP A 224 3.66 15.03 7.08
CA ASP A 224 4.54 14.96 8.25
C ASP A 224 4.52 13.54 8.83
N PRO A 225 5.61 12.76 8.75
CA PRO A 225 5.64 11.39 9.26
C PRO A 225 5.29 11.29 10.74
N LEU A 226 5.62 12.30 11.54
CA LEU A 226 5.38 12.33 12.99
C LEU A 226 3.89 12.47 13.33
N ARG A 227 3.03 12.75 12.36
CA ARG A 227 1.57 12.79 12.53
C ARG A 227 0.87 11.46 12.24
N GLN A 228 1.55 10.50 11.60
CA GLN A 228 1.01 9.15 11.37
C GLN A 228 0.54 8.45 12.66
N PRO A 229 1.26 8.54 13.81
CA PRO A 229 0.82 7.93 15.06
C PRO A 229 -0.56 8.44 15.51
N ALA A 230 -0.81 9.75 15.42
CA ALA A 230 -2.10 10.32 15.81
C ALA A 230 -3.24 9.82 14.92
N VAL A 231 -2.98 9.67 13.62
CA VAL A 231 -3.96 9.11 12.67
C VAL A 231 -4.28 7.65 13.02
N LEU A 232 -3.26 6.84 13.35
CA LEU A 232 -3.49 5.46 13.78
C LEU A 232 -4.30 5.41 15.08
N GLN A 233 -3.97 6.23 16.08
CA GLN A 233 -4.70 6.24 17.36
C GLN A 233 -6.18 6.55 17.15
N GLU A 234 -6.52 7.51 16.29
CA GLU A 234 -7.91 7.83 15.94
C GLU A 234 -8.63 6.61 15.31
N VAL A 235 -7.98 5.88 14.40
CA VAL A 235 -8.55 4.65 13.80
C VAL A 235 -8.80 3.58 14.86
N ILE A 236 -7.87 3.41 15.81
CA ILE A 236 -8.03 2.48 16.94
C ILE A 236 -9.19 2.92 17.83
N ASP A 237 -9.29 4.21 18.16
CA ASP A 237 -10.38 4.77 18.99
C ASP A 237 -11.74 4.49 18.36
N GLN A 238 -11.88 4.73 17.06
CA GLN A 238 -13.11 4.45 16.32
C GLN A 238 -13.47 2.96 16.33
N ARG A 239 -12.48 2.06 16.16
CA ARG A 239 -12.72 0.61 16.22
C ARG A 239 -13.16 0.15 17.60
N LEU A 240 -12.54 0.68 18.66
CA LEU A 240 -12.89 0.43 20.05
C LEU A 240 -14.29 0.98 20.38
N ALA A 241 -14.68 2.10 19.76
CA ALA A 241 -16.05 2.63 19.81
C ALA A 241 -17.07 1.81 18.98
N GLY A 242 -16.64 0.70 18.36
CA GLY A 242 -17.52 -0.24 17.65
C GLY A 242 -17.54 -0.08 16.14
N ASN A 243 -16.76 0.82 15.54
CA ASN A 243 -16.71 0.96 14.09
C ASN A 243 -16.09 -0.29 13.43
N ARG A 244 -16.91 -1.11 12.77
CA ARG A 244 -16.48 -2.34 12.09
C ARG A 244 -16.11 -2.14 10.62
N SER A 245 -16.33 -0.95 10.04
CA SER A 245 -15.99 -0.66 8.64
C SER A 245 -14.48 -0.44 8.44
N LEU A 246 -13.78 0.05 9.47
CA LEU A 246 -12.33 0.25 9.46
C LEU A 246 -11.63 -1.10 9.58
N ARG A 247 -11.17 -1.68 8.48
CA ARG A 247 -10.58 -3.03 8.43
C ARG A 247 -9.06 -3.03 8.30
N ALA A 248 -8.47 -1.91 7.89
CA ALA A 248 -7.04 -1.84 7.66
C ALA A 248 -6.46 -0.44 7.88
N VAL A 249 -5.14 -0.39 8.02
CA VAL A 249 -4.35 0.85 7.98
C VAL A 249 -3.10 0.69 7.11
N MET A 250 -2.58 1.80 6.60
CA MET A 250 -1.30 1.86 5.91
C MET A 250 -0.37 2.87 6.59
N LEU A 251 0.88 2.49 6.79
CA LEU A 251 1.92 3.29 7.44
C LEU A 251 3.17 3.34 6.56
N GLU A 252 3.77 4.53 6.44
CA GLU A 252 5.08 4.70 5.81
C GLU A 252 6.15 4.77 6.90
N SER A 253 7.00 3.75 6.91
CA SER A 253 7.96 3.47 7.98
C SER A 253 9.26 2.95 7.40
N HIS A 254 10.39 3.31 7.97
CA HIS A 254 11.71 2.86 7.56
C HIS A 254 12.57 2.55 8.80
N LEU A 255 13.82 2.16 8.58
CA LEU A 255 14.79 1.99 9.68
C LEU A 255 14.97 3.30 10.47
N PHE A 256 15.07 4.44 9.78
CA PHE A 256 15.23 5.76 10.38
C PHE A 256 14.19 6.77 9.87
N ASP A 257 13.95 7.81 10.68
CA ASP A 257 12.94 8.83 10.42
C ASP A 257 13.25 9.72 9.21
N GLY A 258 12.20 10.31 8.65
CA GLY A 258 12.29 11.36 7.64
C GLY A 258 12.57 10.82 6.24
N ASN A 259 13.17 11.68 5.42
CA ASN A 259 13.62 11.39 4.08
C ASN A 259 14.90 12.14 3.76
N GLN A 260 15.49 11.81 2.62
CA GLN A 260 16.64 12.46 2.03
C GLN A 260 16.43 12.65 0.53
N PRO A 261 17.06 13.68 -0.09
CA PRO A 261 17.11 13.77 -1.55
C PRO A 261 17.97 12.64 -2.12
N LEU A 262 17.75 12.31 -3.39
CA LEU A 262 18.66 11.43 -4.12
C LEU A 262 20.00 12.15 -4.34
N SER A 263 21.11 11.50 -3.96
CA SER A 263 22.49 11.97 -4.08
C SER A 263 23.47 10.80 -4.21
N ASP A 264 24.73 11.09 -4.53
CA ASP A 264 25.79 10.07 -4.68
C ASP A 264 26.10 9.33 -3.36
N GLU A 265 25.88 9.99 -2.23
CA GLU A 265 25.99 9.42 -0.90
C GLU A 265 24.61 9.43 -0.23
N LEU A 266 24.08 8.24 0.06
CA LEU A 266 22.79 8.06 0.73
C LEU A 266 23.01 7.55 2.15
N GLN A 267 22.25 8.09 3.09
CA GLN A 267 22.18 7.55 4.45
C GLN A 267 21.45 6.21 4.42
N TYR A 268 22.10 5.19 4.97
CA TYR A 268 21.51 3.86 5.09
C TYR A 268 20.16 3.91 5.82
N GLY A 269 19.14 3.27 5.26
CA GLY A 269 17.87 3.09 5.97
C GLY A 269 16.99 4.35 6.10
N VAL A 270 17.20 5.38 5.27
CA VAL A 270 16.38 6.60 5.21
C VAL A 270 15.74 6.72 3.82
N SER A 271 14.44 7.02 3.75
CA SER A 271 13.67 7.09 2.49
C SER A 271 14.24 8.14 1.51
N ILE A 272 14.34 7.81 0.23
CA ILE A 272 14.65 8.79 -0.85
C ILE A 272 13.39 9.42 -1.48
N THR A 273 12.22 9.17 -0.88
CA THR A 273 10.91 9.62 -1.39
C THR A 273 10.14 10.36 -0.30
N ASP A 274 8.94 9.91 0.08
CA ASP A 274 8.20 10.55 1.17
C ASP A 274 8.85 10.20 2.52
N GLY A 275 8.71 11.12 3.49
CA GLY A 275 9.21 10.92 4.84
C GLY A 275 8.55 9.72 5.53
N CYS A 276 9.34 8.97 6.28
CA CYS A 276 8.87 7.78 6.99
C CYS A 276 9.03 7.93 8.52
N LEU A 277 8.26 7.16 9.28
CA LEU A 277 8.57 6.92 10.71
C LEU A 277 9.76 5.96 10.83
N GLY A 278 10.67 6.20 11.76
CA GLY A 278 11.77 5.30 12.07
C GLY A 278 11.29 4.02 12.78
N TRP A 279 12.18 3.02 12.83
CA TRP A 279 11.83 1.70 13.35
C TRP A 279 11.40 1.74 14.82
N ALA A 280 12.14 2.46 15.67
CA ALA A 280 11.83 2.56 17.09
C ALA A 280 10.41 3.13 17.34
N GLY A 281 10.04 4.18 16.61
CA GLY A 281 8.70 4.75 16.68
C GLY A 281 7.63 3.80 16.12
N THR A 282 7.95 3.11 15.03
CA THR A 282 7.04 2.14 14.38
C THR A 282 6.75 0.95 15.30
N GLU A 283 7.78 0.35 15.89
CA GLU A 283 7.63 -0.79 16.80
C GLU A 283 6.77 -0.41 18.02
N GLN A 284 7.09 0.71 18.66
CA GLN A 284 6.32 1.21 19.81
C GLN A 284 4.86 1.48 19.45
N LEU A 285 4.63 2.09 18.29
CA LEU A 285 3.29 2.41 17.80
C LEU A 285 2.44 1.15 17.58
N LEU A 286 3.00 0.13 16.92
CA LEU A 286 2.28 -1.12 16.62
C LEU A 286 2.04 -1.97 17.87
N LEU A 287 3.02 -2.07 18.77
CA LEU A 287 2.83 -2.74 20.06
C LEU A 287 1.76 -2.04 20.91
N GLY A 288 1.78 -0.70 20.94
CA GLY A 288 0.76 0.09 21.63
C GLY A 288 -0.63 -0.12 21.04
N ALA A 289 -0.76 -0.09 19.71
CA ALA A 289 -2.04 -0.33 19.04
C ALA A 289 -2.60 -1.74 19.31
N ALA A 290 -1.75 -2.77 19.23
CA ALA A 290 -2.13 -4.14 19.56
C ALA A 290 -2.60 -4.27 21.02
N GLU A 291 -1.86 -3.71 21.97
CA GLU A 291 -2.23 -3.76 23.39
C GLU A 291 -3.56 -3.07 23.67
N ARG A 292 -3.82 -1.91 23.03
CA ARG A 292 -5.12 -1.23 23.15
C ARG A 292 -6.27 -2.08 22.61
N LEU A 293 -6.09 -2.72 21.46
CA LEU A 293 -7.09 -3.59 20.85
C LEU A 293 -7.36 -4.87 21.65
N ARG A 294 -6.39 -5.38 22.43
CA ARG A 294 -6.63 -6.52 23.34
C ARG A 294 -7.55 -6.17 24.51
N ARG A 295 -7.49 -4.92 24.98
CA ARG A 295 -8.16 -4.49 26.21
C ARG A 295 -9.60 -4.07 26.02
N GLY A 296 -10.04 -3.75 24.80
CA GLY A 296 -11.39 -3.31 24.50
C GLY A 296 -12.11 -4.25 23.55
#